data_AF-W2J356-F1
#
_entry.id   AF-W2J356-F1
#
_cell.length_a   1.000
_cell.length_b   1.000
_cell.length_c   1.000
_cell.angle_alpha   90.00
_cell.angle_beta   90.00
_cell.angle_gamma   90.00
#
_symmetry.space_group_name_H-M   'P 1'
#
loop_
_entity.id
_entity.type
_entity.pdbx_description
1 polymer ?
#
loop_
_entity_poly.entity_id
_entity_poly.type
_entity_poly.pdbx_seq_one_letter_code
_entity_poly.pdbx_strand_id
1 'polypeptide(L)' 'MGPYIRVKRRNQTVFLDVQLTDSFLSVKEKLGSIFHLPPTSIQLWQGLNQ' A
#
# COMPACT_ATOMS: atom_id res chain seq x y z
N MET A 1 -9.03 16.33 -0.58
CA MET A 1 -7.80 15.71 -0.06
C MET A 1 -8.12 14.26 0.28
N GLY A 2 -7.44 13.30 -0.33
CA GLY A 2 -7.65 11.87 -0.05
C GLY A 2 -6.94 11.45 1.25
N PRO A 3 -7.32 10.33 1.87
CA PRO A 3 -6.60 9.80 3.01
C PRO A 3 -5.17 9.39 2.61
N TYR A 4 -4.26 9.52 3.57
CA TYR A 4 -2.89 9.03 3.45
C TYR A 4 -2.75 7.71 4.18
N ILE A 5 -2.14 6.71 3.53
CA ILE A 5 -1.79 5.45 4.19
C ILE A 5 -0.29 5.34 4.37
N ARG A 6 0.13 4.84 5.53
CA ARG A 6 1.52 4.49 5.82
C ARG A 6 1.71 2.99 5.64
N VAL A 7 2.52 2.59 4.67
CA VAL A 7 2.85 1.19 4.41
C VAL A 7 4.26 0.91 4.92
N LYS A 8 4.38 -0.08 5.81
CA LYS A 8 5.66 -0.52 6.37
C LYS A 8 6.07 -1.86 5.77
N ARG A 9 7.32 -1.96 5.31
CA ARG A 9 7.93 -3.19 4.79
C ARG A 9 9.35 -3.32 5.32
N ARG A 10 9.59 -4.24 6.26
CA ARG A 10 10.89 -4.40 6.96
C ARG A 10 11.37 -3.04 7.50
N ASN A 11 12.45 -2.49 6.94
CA ASN A 11 13.07 -1.21 7.33
C ASN A 11 12.63 -0.03 6.44
N GLN A 12 11.68 -0.25 5.51
CA GLN A 12 11.16 0.77 4.61
C GLN A 12 9.76 1.21 5.06
N THR A 13 9.51 2.51 4.98
CA THR A 13 8.19 3.11 5.22
C THR A 13 7.86 4.00 4.03
N VAL A 14 6.69 3.80 3.44
CA VAL A 14 6.19 4.56 2.30
C VAL A 14 4.87 5.19 2.68
N PHE A 15 4.70 6.47 2.35
CA PHE A 15 3.43 7.18 2.47
C PHE A 15 2.78 7.21 1.10
N LEU A 16 1.54 6.73 1.03
CA LEU A 16 0.79 6.63 -0.21
C LEU A 16 -0.42 7.55 -0.14
N ASP A 17 -0.56 8.39 -1.16
CA ASP A 17 -1.81 9.08 -1.47
C ASP A 17 -2.82 8.09 -2.06
N VAL A 18 -3.95 7.93 -1.37
CA VAL A 18 -5.06 7.10 -1.85
C VAL A 18 -6.35 7.89 -1.89
N GLN A 19 -7.22 7.54 -2.83
CA GLN A 19 -8.60 8.02 -2.86
C GLN A 19 -9.50 7.02 -2.14
N LEU A 20 -10.61 7.50 -1.57
CA LEU A 20 -11.61 6.61 -0.96
C LEU A 20 -12.25 5.66 -1.99
N THR A 21 -12.17 6.01 -3.28
CA THR A 21 -12.61 5.21 -4.41
C THR A 21 -11.54 4.25 -4.94
N ASP A 22 -10.29 4.35 -4.45
CA ASP A 22 -9.24 3.42 -4.87
C ASP A 22 -9.59 2.00 -4.42
N SER A 23 -9.50 1.06 -5.36
CA SER A 23 -9.64 -0.35 -5.01
C SER A 23 -8.38 -0.87 -4.33
N PHE A 24 -8.51 -1.99 -3.63
CA PHE A 24 -7.36 -2.64 -3.01
C PHE A 24 -6.30 -3.08 -4.05
N LEU A 25 -6.72 -3.44 -5.26
CA LEU A 25 -5.82 -3.75 -6.37
C LEU A 25 -5.02 -2.52 -6.80
N SER A 26 -5.67 -1.37 -6.94
CA SER A 26 -5.05 -0.09 -7.30
C SER A 26 -3.95 0.31 -6.32
N VAL A 27 -4.18 0.08 -5.02
CA VAL A 27 -3.17 0.31 -3.98
C VAL A 27 -1.98 -0.62 -4.15
N LYS A 28 -2.22 -1.91 -4.44
CA LYS A 28 -1.14 -2.88 -4.71
C LYS A 28 -0.36 -2.53 -5.98
N GLU A 29 -0.99 -2.02 -7.03
CA GLU A 29 -0.32 -1.55 -8.24
C GLU A 29 0.62 -0.39 -7.95
N LYS A 30 0.13 0.64 -7.24
CA LYS A 30 0.96 1.77 -6.79
C LYS A 30 2.17 1.29 -5.98
N LEU A 31 1.97 0.38 -5.04
CA LEU A 31 3.06 -0.21 -4.25
C LEU A 31 3.99 -1.09 -5.10
N GLY A 32 3.46 -1.79 -6.09
CA GLY A 32 4.21 -2.59 -7.04
C GLY A 32 5.17 -1.75 -7.87
N SER A 33 4.74 -0.56 -8.32
CA SER A 33 5.61 0.39 -8.99
C SER A 33 6.74 0.90 -8.08
N ILE A 34 6.46 1.13 -6.79
CA ILE A 34 7.45 1.64 -5.82
C ILE A 34 8.47 0.55 -5.43
N PHE A 35 8.01 -0.69 -5.25
CA PHE A 35 8.87 -1.80 -4.81
C PHE A 35 9.39 -2.67 -5.96
N HIS A 36 9.04 -2.37 -7.21
CA HIS A 36 9.33 -3.16 -8.40
C HIS A 36 8.87 -4.62 -8.27
N LEU A 37 7.64 -4.81 -7.78
CA LEU A 37 7.02 -6.12 -7.57
C LEU A 37 5.67 -6.20 -8.28
N PRO A 38 5.28 -7.37 -8.78
CA PRO A 38 3.93 -7.55 -9.31
C PRO A 38 2.90 -7.45 -8.17
N PRO A 39 1.70 -6.90 -8.42
CA PRO A 39 0.64 -6.77 -7.40
C PRO A 39 0.24 -8.10 -6.75
N THR A 40 0.37 -9.21 -7.49
CA THR A 40 0.09 -10.58 -7.03
C THR A 40 1.04 -11.05 -5.94
N SER A 41 2.27 -10.53 -5.89
CA SER A 41 3.25 -10.83 -4.85
C SER A 41 3.14 -9.91 -3.62
N ILE A 42 2.19 -8.97 -3.62
CA ILE A 42 2.00 -8.02 -2.52
C ILE A 42 0.82 -8.45 -1.66
N GLN A 43 1.11 -8.74 -0.39
CA GLN A 43 0.12 -8.94 0.66
C GLN A 43 0.14 -7.74 1.59
N LEU A 44 -1.05 -7.20 1.85
CA LEU A 44 -1.26 -6.06 2.74
C LEU A 44 -1.98 -6.55 3.98
N TRP A 45 -1.48 -6.09 5.13
CA TRP A 45 -2.03 -6.41 6.44
C TRP A 45 -2.45 -5.08 7.06
N GLN A 46 -3.73 -4.95 7.37
CA GLN A 46 -4.19 -3.89 8.26
C GLN A 46 -3.67 -4.25 9.65
N GLY A 47 -2.98 -3.32 10.31
CA GLY A 47 -2.25 -3.56 11.57
C GLY A 47 -3.02 -4.51 12.49
N LEU A 48 -2.55 -5.75 12.58
CA LEU A 48 -3.14 -6.78 13.42
C LEU A 48 -3.05 -6.29 14.86
N ASN A 49 -4.22 -6.09 15.49
CA ASN A 49 -4.46 -5.96 16.92
C ASN A 49 -3.29 -5.38 17.74
N GLN A 50 -3.35 -4.07 17.99
CA GLN A 50 -2.78 -3.54 19.24
C GLN A 50 -3.76 -3.78 20.37
#